data_AF-B7P627-F1
#
_entry.id   AF-B7P627-F1
#
_cell.length_a   1.000
_cell.length_b   1.000
_cell.length_c   1.000
_cell.angle_alpha   90.00
_cell.angle_beta   90.00
_cell.angle_gamma   90.00
#
_symmetry.space_group_name_H-M   'P 1'
#
loop_
_entity.id
_entity.type
_entity.pdbx_description
1 polymer ?
#
loop_
_entity_poly.entity_id
_entity_poly.type
_entity_poly.pdbx_seq_one_letter_code
_entity_poly.pdbx_strand_id
1 'polypeptide(L)' 'DVCSMPLVEGSCNEDIPRYFFNTTSSRCDVFQYKGCTGNDNNFETHEDCLAECEGECHLPGK' A
#
# COMPACT_ATOMS: atom_id res chain seq x y z
N ASP A 1 -8.89 9.00 -0.35
CA ASP A 1 -8.44 8.07 -1.38
C ASP A 1 -7.32 7.23 -0.78
N VAL A 2 -7.48 5.91 -0.68
CA VAL A 2 -6.57 5.01 0.05
C VAL A 2 -5.12 5.22 -0.39
N CYS A 3 -4.93 5.37 -1.69
CA CYS A 3 -3.63 5.48 -2.35
C CYS A 3 -2.93 6.82 -2.08
N SER A 4 -3.65 7.82 -1.59
CA SER A 4 -3.06 9.11 -1.19
C SER A 4 -2.71 9.19 0.29
N MET A 5 -3.04 8.16 1.08
CA MET A 5 -2.74 8.15 2.51
C MET A 5 -1.24 7.94 2.76
N PRO A 6 -0.66 8.54 3.81
CA PRO A 6 0.73 8.29 4.17
C PRO A 6 0.92 6.84 4.63
N LEU A 7 2.14 6.30 4.54
CA LEU A 7 2.45 5.04 5.23
C LEU A 7 2.33 5.23 6.76
N VAL A 8 1.82 4.21 7.44
CA VAL A 8 1.68 4.20 8.91
C VAL A 8 2.23 2.90 9.47
N GLU A 9 3.42 2.98 10.08
CA GLU A 9 4.07 1.83 10.72
C GLU A 9 3.23 1.29 11.88
N GLY A 10 2.53 2.15 12.62
CA GLY A 10 1.77 1.77 13.81
C GLY A 10 2.64 1.68 15.07
N SER A 11 2.03 1.29 16.19
CA SER A 11 2.67 1.38 17.53
C SER A 11 2.83 0.05 18.27
N CYS A 12 2.54 -1.08 17.62
CA CYS A 12 2.76 -2.41 18.17
C CYS A 12 4.24 -2.84 18.04
N ASN A 13 4.55 -4.11 18.35
CA ASN A 13 5.92 -4.63 18.44
C ASN A 13 6.20 -5.75 17.43
N GLU A 14 5.42 -5.84 16.36
CA GLU A 14 5.69 -6.78 15.28
C GLU A 14 6.51 -6.11 14.18
N ASP A 15 7.00 -6.92 13.25
CA ASP A 15 7.88 -6.49 12.18
C ASP A 15 7.41 -7.17 10.89
N ILE A 16 6.30 -6.66 10.35
CA ILE A 16 5.56 -7.26 9.23
C ILE A 16 5.84 -6.44 7.96
N PRO A 17 6.47 -7.02 6.93
CA PRO A 17 6.62 -6.34 5.65
C PRO A 17 5.26 -6.18 4.97
N ARG A 18 4.93 -4.95 4.58
CA ARG A 18 3.68 -4.60 3.88
C ARG A 18 3.98 -3.65 2.73
N TYR A 19 3.05 -3.52 1.80
CA TYR A 19 3.14 -2.63 0.66
C TYR A 19 2.27 -1.40 0.87
N PHE A 20 2.74 -0.24 0.43
CA PHE A 20 1.96 0.99 0.39
C PHE A 20 2.19 1.68 -0.96
N PHE A 21 1.18 2.41 -1.43
CA PHE A 21 1.32 3.25 -2.61
C PHE A 21 2.05 4.54 -2.25
N ASN A 22 3.23 4.71 -2.84
CA ASN A 22 4.04 5.91 -2.73
C ASN A 22 3.69 6.85 -3.88
N THR A 23 2.93 7.90 -3.56
CA THR A 23 2.52 8.91 -4.54
C THR A 23 3.69 9.72 -5.12
N THR A 24 4.83 9.77 -4.43
CA THR A 24 6.02 10.50 -4.92
C THR A 24 6.72 9.74 -6.04
N SER A 25 6.85 8.41 -5.90
CA SER A 25 7.41 7.54 -6.93
C SER A 25 6.36 7.01 -7.90
N SER A 26 5.07 7.15 -7.55
CA SER A 26 3.92 6.51 -8.21
C SER A 26 4.09 4.99 -8.31
N ARG A 27 4.49 4.35 -7.21
CA ARG A 27 4.78 2.90 -7.13
C ARG A 27 4.33 2.32 -5.80
N CYS A 28 4.15 1.00 -5.78
CA CYS A 28 3.94 0.25 -4.55
C CYS A 28 5.29 -0.14 -3.93
N ASP A 29 5.66 0.55 -2.85
CA ASP A 29 6.91 0.32 -2.12
C ASP A 29 6.67 -0.49 -0.85
N VAL A 30 7.68 -1.20 -0.36
CA VAL A 30 7.61 -1.96 0.90
C VAL A 30 7.89 -1.06 2.09
N PHE A 31 7.12 -1.21 3.16
CA PHE A 31 7.36 -0.59 4.45
C PHE A 31 7.18 -1.59 5.59
N GLN A 32 7.65 -1.20 6.79
CA GLN A 32 7.56 -2.02 7.98
C GLN A 32 6.29 -1.68 8.77
N TYR A 33 5.38 -2.64 8.87
CA TYR A 33 4.18 -2.51 9.68
C TYR A 33 4.35 -3.21 11.03
N LYS A 34 4.00 -2.50 12.11
CA LYS A 34 4.14 -2.96 13.49
C LYS A 34 3.04 -3.88 13.98
N GLY A 35 2.05 -4.19 13.14
CA GLY A 35 0.98 -5.15 13.43
C GLY A 35 -0.32 -4.54 13.98
N CYS A 36 -0.35 -3.24 14.30
CA CYS A 36 -1.58 -2.56 14.69
C CYS A 36 -1.58 -1.07 14.32
N THR A 37 -2.74 -0.41 14.44
CA THR A 37 -2.92 1.05 14.24
C THR A 37 -2.38 1.57 12.90
N GLY A 38 -2.59 0.81 11.83
CA GLY A 38 -2.26 1.24 10.46
C GLY A 38 -3.39 2.05 9.84
N ASN A 39 -3.27 2.34 8.56
CA ASN A 39 -4.37 2.82 7.72
C ASN A 39 -4.54 1.87 6.52
N ASP A 40 -5.47 2.21 5.63
CA ASP A 40 -5.82 1.35 4.49
C ASP A 40 -4.75 1.33 3.39
N ASN A 41 -3.75 2.23 3.39
CA ASN A 41 -2.60 2.17 2.49
C ASN A 41 -1.56 1.17 3.03
N ASN A 42 -2.02 -0.08 3.20
CA ASN A 42 -1.30 -1.19 3.79
C ASN A 42 -1.80 -2.49 3.18
N PHE A 43 -1.04 -3.00 2.22
CA PHE A 43 -1.37 -4.18 1.43
C PHE A 43 -0.43 -5.33 1.76
N GLU A 44 -0.94 -6.57 1.70
CA GLU A 44 -0.14 -7.77 1.95
C GLU A 44 0.78 -8.11 0.78
N THR A 45 0.34 -7.82 -0.44
CA THR A 45 1.09 -8.09 -1.67
C THR A 45 1.28 -6.83 -2.51
N HIS A 46 2.29 -6.89 -3.38
CA HIS A 46 2.53 -5.81 -4.34
C HIS A 46 1.37 -5.71 -5.33
N GLU A 47 0.84 -6.85 -5.79
CA GLU A 47 -0.29 -6.94 -6.72
C GLU A 47 -1.56 -6.29 -6.17
N ASP A 48 -1.88 -6.50 -4.90
CA ASP A 48 -3.06 -5.87 -4.27
C ASP A 48 -2.92 -4.34 -4.24
N CYS A 49 -1.73 -3.84 -3.92
CA CYS A 49 -1.45 -2.42 -3.92
C CYS A 49 -1.59 -1.82 -5.33
N LEU A 50 -1.06 -2.50 -6.36
CA LEU A 50 -1.21 -2.02 -7.75
C LEU A 50 -2.66 -2.09 -8.21
N ALA A 51 -3.37 -3.17 -7.89
CA ALA A 51 -4.78 -3.32 -8.26
C ALA A 51 -5.66 -2.21 -7.68
N GLU A 52 -5.41 -1.82 -6.42
CA GLU A 52 -6.15 -0.74 -5.75
C GLU A 52 -5.72 0.65 -6.26
N CYS A 53 -4.41 0.88 -6.43
CA CYS A 53 -3.86 2.22 -6.58
C CYS A 53 -3.28 2.59 -7.94
N GLU A 54 -2.81 1.61 -8.69
CA GLU A 54 -2.43 1.78 -10.09
C GLU A 54 -3.58 1.41 -11.04
N GLY A 55 -4.65 0.82 -10.50
CA GLY A 55 -6.00 0.70 -11.05
C GLY A 55 -6.01 0.47 -12.55
N GLU A 56 -5.97 -0.81 -12.98
CA GLU A 56 -6.12 -1.28 -14.36
C GLU A 56 -5.64 -0.22 -15.36
N CYS A 57 -4.33 -0.19 -15.64
CA CYS A 57 -3.78 0.43 -16.85
C CYS A 57 -4.84 0.27 -17.93
N HIS A 58 -5.45 1.38 -18.38
CA HIS A 58 -6.55 1.38 -19.33
C HIS A 58 -6.21 0.48 -20.54
N LEU A 59 -6.49 -0.81 -20.41
CA LEU A 59 -6.55 -1.75 -21.49
C LEU A 59 -7.98 -1.60 -21.99
N PRO A 60 -8.20 -1.08 -23.20
CA PRO A 60 -9.52 -1.10 -23.79
C PRO A 60 -9.91 -2.58 -23.98
N GLY A 61 -10.71 -3.13 -23.06
CA GLY A 61 -11.01 -4.56 -23.07
C GLY A 61 -11.86 -5.13 -21.93
N LYS A 62 -12.28 -4.33 -20.95
CA LYS A 62 -13.38 -4.65 -20.04
C LYS A 62 -14.32 -3.46 -19.89
#